data_AF-A0A396Z9T1-F1
#
_entry.id   AF-A0A396Z9T1-F1
#
_cell.length_a   1.000
_cell.length_b   1.000
_cell.length_c   1.000
_cell.angle_alpha   90.00
_cell.angle_beta   90.00
_cell.angle_gamma   90.00
#
_symmetry.space_group_name_H-M   'P 1'
#
loop_
_entity.id
_entity.type
_entity.pdbx_description
1 polymer ?
#
loop_
_entity_poly.entity_id
_entity_poly.type
_entity_poly.pdbx_seq_one_letter_code
_entity_poly.pdbx_strand_id
1 'polypeptide(L)'
;MRSTNILFFIGIILTGFIAGIGFVNAIGFLPAAEDTSLAGFVEYWKNLDRYMMVRMPILGWSIIVTSIAILVLLFREKPFPKVEFSLVALSLLMLISDIFLVLTKNQPINELLRGLDLNQKAPESFLILKEQALQTFYLRSIDMILCNVFMVLAYFVYTNRMQRSKN
;
A
#
# COMPACT_ATOMS: atom_id res chain seq x y z
N MET A 1 -15.42 9.60 23.02
CA MET A 1 -15.32 8.74 21.81
C MET A 1 -14.68 7.42 22.24
N ARG A 2 -15.19 6.23 21.86
CA ARG A 2 -14.54 4.96 22.22
C ARG A 2 -13.15 4.90 21.56
N SER A 3 -12.14 4.36 22.23
CA SER A 3 -10.76 4.27 21.71
C SER A 3 -10.68 3.59 20.34
N THR A 4 -11.55 2.63 20.07
CA THR A 4 -11.70 1.95 18.77
C THR A 4 -12.02 2.93 17.62
N ASN A 5 -12.88 3.94 17.85
CA ASN A 5 -13.22 4.93 16.81
C ASN A 5 -12.01 5.82 16.45
N ILE A 6 -11.21 6.20 17.45
CA ILE A 6 -10.00 7.00 17.22
C ILE A 6 -9.01 6.19 16.37
N LEU A 7 -8.83 4.91 16.70
CA LEU A 7 -7.93 4.04 15.96
C LEU A 7 -8.42 3.77 14.54
N PHE A 8 -9.73 3.57 14.32
CA PHE A 8 -10.28 3.48 12.97
C PHE A 8 -10.03 4.75 12.16
N PHE A 9 -10.25 5.93 12.76
CA PHE A 9 -9.97 7.20 12.09
C PHE A 9 -8.49 7.34 11.68
N ILE A 10 -7.57 7.03 12.60
CA ILE A 10 -6.13 7.01 12.31
C ILE A 10 -5.82 5.98 11.22
N GLY A 11 -6.37 4.77 11.32
CA GLY A 11 -6.18 3.70 10.34
C GLY A 11 -6.65 4.09 8.94
N ILE A 12 -7.81 4.75 8.82
CA ILE A 12 -8.33 5.27 7.55
C ILE A 12 -7.38 6.32 6.97
N ILE A 13 -6.88 7.26 7.77
CA ILE A 13 -5.93 8.27 7.29
C ILE A 13 -4.65 7.61 6.78
N LEU A 14 -4.05 6.72 7.57
CA LEU A 14 -2.79 6.07 7.22
C LEU A 14 -2.94 5.19 5.98
N THR A 15 -3.98 4.36 5.93
CA THR A 15 -4.28 3.54 4.74
C THR A 15 -4.68 4.40 3.54
N GLY A 16 -5.31 5.55 3.77
CA GLY A 16 -5.66 6.52 2.74
C GLY A 16 -4.44 7.12 2.07
N PHE A 17 -3.36 7.38 2.80
CA PHE A 17 -2.09 7.83 2.20
C PHE A 17 -1.49 6.78 1.26
N ILE A 18 -1.48 5.50 1.63
CA ILE A 18 -0.97 4.45 0.72
C ILE A 18 -1.90 4.23 -0.47
N ALA A 19 -3.22 4.30 -0.27
CA ALA A 19 -4.18 4.20 -1.37
C ALA A 19 -4.04 5.38 -2.33
N GLY A 20 -3.76 6.59 -1.83
CA GLY A 20 -3.44 7.76 -2.65
C GLY A 20 -2.24 7.51 -3.55
N ILE A 21 -1.17 6.89 -3.03
CA ILE A 21 -0.02 6.45 -3.84
C ILE A 21 -0.46 5.42 -4.89
N GLY A 22 -1.26 4.43 -4.49
CA GLY A 22 -1.82 3.42 -5.40
C GLY A 22 -2.63 4.03 -6.55
N PHE A 23 -3.49 5.02 -6.27
CA PHE A 23 -4.27 5.72 -7.30
C PHE A 23 -3.39 6.57 -8.22
N VAL A 24 -2.43 7.31 -7.67
CA VAL A 24 -1.47 8.09 -8.48
C VAL A 24 -0.71 7.17 -9.43
N ASN A 25 -0.30 5.99 -8.96
CA ASN A 25 0.36 4.99 -9.77
C ASN A 25 -0.58 4.44 -10.86
N ALA A 26 -1.74 3.91 -10.46
CA ALA A 26 -2.64 3.21 -11.38
C ALA A 26 -3.23 4.11 -12.48
N ILE A 27 -3.55 5.38 -12.17
CA ILE A 27 -4.26 6.28 -13.09
C ILE A 27 -3.29 7.20 -13.83
N GLY A 28 -2.20 7.63 -13.17
CA GLY A 28 -1.29 8.64 -13.70
C GLY A 28 0.04 8.05 -14.12
N PHE A 29 0.83 7.63 -13.14
CA PHE A 29 2.23 7.33 -13.34
C PHE A 29 2.48 6.08 -14.20
N LEU A 30 1.78 4.97 -13.98
CA LEU A 30 2.02 3.73 -14.72
C LEU A 30 1.70 3.87 -16.22
N PRO A 31 0.54 4.42 -16.63
CA PRO A 31 0.28 4.69 -18.04
C PRO A 31 1.33 5.61 -18.67
N ALA A 32 1.71 6.70 -17.99
CA ALA A 32 2.72 7.62 -18.50
C ALA A 32 4.11 6.97 -18.60
N ALA A 33 4.45 6.07 -17.67
CA ALA A 33 5.73 5.39 -17.63
C ALA A 33 5.88 4.37 -18.77
N GLU A 34 4.80 3.77 -19.26
CA GLU A 34 4.82 2.87 -20.43
C GLU A 34 5.39 3.58 -21.66
N ASP A 35 4.94 4.80 -21.93
CA ASP A 35 5.37 5.61 -23.08
C ASP A 35 6.70 6.37 -22.87
N THR A 36 7.21 6.39 -21.64
CA THR A 36 8.45 7.11 -21.32
C THR A 36 9.68 6.35 -21.82
N SER A 37 10.69 7.08 -22.33
CA SER A 37 11.98 6.48 -22.69
C SER A 37 12.63 5.77 -21.49
N LEU A 38 13.43 4.73 -21.75
CA LEU A 38 14.10 3.99 -20.67
C LEU A 38 14.98 4.90 -19.80
N ALA A 39 15.67 5.86 -20.41
CA ALA A 39 16.52 6.81 -19.68
C ALA A 39 15.69 7.71 -18.73
N GLY A 40 14.60 8.27 -19.24
CA GLY A 40 13.69 9.10 -18.43
C GLY A 40 13.01 8.30 -17.31
N PHE A 41 12.63 7.06 -17.60
CA PHE A 41 12.08 6.14 -16.60
C PHE A 41 13.08 5.89 -15.47
N VAL A 42 14.30 5.48 -15.80
CA VAL A 42 15.34 5.15 -14.81
C VAL A 42 15.71 6.36 -13.97
N GLU A 43 15.86 7.54 -14.58
CA GLU A 43 16.17 8.78 -13.87
C GLU A 43 15.07 9.14 -12.86
N TYR A 44 13.80 9.14 -13.30
CA TYR A 44 12.66 9.37 -12.44
C TYR A 44 12.61 8.32 -11.31
N TRP A 45 12.80 7.05 -11.66
CA TRP A 45 12.70 5.94 -10.71
C TRP A 45 13.75 6.00 -9.61
N LYS A 46 15.02 6.29 -9.97
CA LYS A 46 16.11 6.48 -8.99
C LYS A 46 15.79 7.61 -8.01
N ASN A 47 15.21 8.70 -8.50
CA ASN A 47 14.79 9.81 -7.67
C ASN A 47 13.64 9.41 -6.74
N LEU A 48 12.59 8.81 -7.28
CA LEU A 48 11.43 8.35 -6.50
C LEU A 48 11.85 7.36 -5.40
N ASP A 49 12.62 6.35 -5.75
CA ASP A 49 13.07 5.29 -4.84
C ASP A 49 13.90 5.85 -3.68
N ARG A 50 14.79 6.82 -3.93
CA ARG A 50 15.55 7.52 -2.87
C ARG A 50 14.64 8.17 -1.83
N TYR A 51 13.55 8.81 -2.26
CA TYR A 51 12.60 9.43 -1.33
C TYR A 51 11.71 8.40 -0.62
N MET A 52 11.28 7.36 -1.32
CA MET A 52 10.31 6.40 -0.82
C MET A 52 10.93 5.38 0.13
N MET A 53 12.18 4.98 -0.09
CA MET A 53 12.90 3.97 0.71
C MET A 53 12.92 4.29 2.21
N VAL A 54 12.97 5.57 2.60
CA VAL A 54 12.98 5.98 4.02
C VAL A 54 11.57 6.16 4.57
N ARG A 55 10.64 6.68 3.76
CA ARG A 55 9.31 7.10 4.21
C ARG A 55 8.32 5.94 4.28
N MET A 56 8.38 5.03 3.31
CA MET A 56 7.43 3.92 3.20
C MET A 56 7.50 2.94 4.38
N PRO A 57 8.67 2.58 4.93
CA PRO A 57 8.73 1.73 6.13
C PRO A 57 8.03 2.35 7.34
N ILE A 58 8.19 3.66 7.56
CA ILE A 58 7.53 4.36 8.67
C ILE A 58 6.01 4.28 8.52
N LEU A 59 5.50 4.56 7.31
CA LEU A 59 4.08 4.49 7.02
C LEU A 59 3.55 3.05 7.16
N GLY A 60 4.25 2.07 6.59
CA GLY A 60 3.90 0.66 6.66
C GLY A 60 3.82 0.14 8.10
N TRP A 61 4.84 0.40 8.92
CA TRP A 61 4.81 0.03 10.34
C TRP A 61 3.70 0.72 11.12
N SER A 62 3.43 1.99 10.84
CA SER A 62 2.33 2.73 11.47
C SER A 62 0.97 2.10 11.17
N ILE A 63 0.75 1.64 9.93
CA ILE A 63 -0.47 0.94 9.54
C ILE A 63 -0.55 -0.42 10.24
N ILE A 64 0.53 -1.22 10.24
CA ILE A 64 0.57 -2.53 10.92
C ILE A 64 0.19 -2.40 12.38
N VAL A 65 0.84 -1.49 13.12
CA VAL A 65 0.58 -1.30 14.56
C VAL A 65 -0.86 -0.88 14.80
N THR A 66 -1.39 0.04 13.99
CA THR A 66 -2.76 0.51 14.11
C THR A 66 -3.77 -0.60 13.82
N SER A 67 -3.58 -1.36 12.74
CA SER A 67 -4.44 -2.49 12.38
C SER A 67 -4.44 -3.60 13.44
N ILE A 68 -3.27 -3.96 13.98
CA ILE A 68 -3.16 -4.92 15.08
C ILE A 68 -3.90 -4.42 16.32
N ALA A 69 -3.73 -3.14 16.69
CA ALA A 69 -4.42 -2.56 17.84
C ALA A 69 -5.95 -2.63 17.67
N ILE A 70 -6.46 -2.32 16.48
CA ILE A 70 -7.90 -2.45 16.16
C ILE A 70 -8.36 -3.91 16.29
N LEU A 71 -7.62 -4.87 15.70
CA LEU A 71 -7.95 -6.29 15.76
C LEU A 71 -8.01 -6.80 17.21
N VAL A 72 -7.04 -6.42 18.04
CA VAL A 72 -7.01 -6.78 19.47
C VAL A 72 -8.23 -6.21 20.21
N LEU A 73 -8.61 -4.96 19.94
CA LEU A 73 -9.79 -4.36 20.56
C LEU A 73 -11.08 -5.06 20.12
N LEU A 74 -11.25 -5.31 18.82
CA LEU A 74 -12.41 -6.02 18.27
C LEU A 74 -12.51 -7.44 18.84
N PHE A 75 -11.39 -8.15 18.98
CA PHE A 75 -11.36 -9.49 19.57
C PHE A 75 -11.85 -9.53 21.03
N ARG A 76 -11.66 -8.44 21.77
CA ARG A 76 -12.10 -8.31 23.16
C ARG A 76 -13.56 -7.87 23.31
N GLU A 77 -14.21 -7.42 22.24
CA GLU A 77 -15.61 -7.00 22.29
C GLU A 77 -16.55 -8.21 22.42
N LYS A 78 -17.64 -8.03 23.19
CA LYS A 78 -18.72 -9.02 23.33
C LYS A 78 -20.06 -8.38 22.96
N PRO A 79 -20.83 -8.97 22.03
CA PRO A 79 -20.48 -10.13 21.20
C PRO A 79 -19.35 -9.83 20.21
N PHE A 80 -18.64 -10.88 19.76
CA PHE A 80 -17.49 -10.76 18.85
C PHE A 80 -17.92 -10.22 17.46
N PRO A 81 -17.39 -9.06 17.02
CA PRO A 81 -17.71 -8.43 15.74
C PRO A 81 -16.95 -9.09 14.58
N LYS A 82 -17.45 -10.27 14.13
CA LYS A 82 -16.80 -11.09 13.08
C LYS A 82 -16.53 -10.33 11.78
N VAL A 83 -17.48 -9.50 11.33
CA VAL A 83 -17.39 -8.84 10.02
C VAL A 83 -16.32 -7.76 10.05
N GLU A 84 -16.36 -6.88 11.06
CA GLU A 84 -15.38 -5.82 11.26
C GLU A 84 -13.97 -6.39 11.44
N PHE A 85 -13.85 -7.46 12.24
CA PHE A 85 -12.57 -8.14 12.46
C PHE A 85 -12.00 -8.68 11.14
N SER A 86 -12.80 -9.39 10.35
CA SER A 86 -12.37 -9.94 9.06
C SER A 86 -11.95 -8.85 8.08
N LEU A 87 -12.67 -7.73 8.02
CA LEU A 87 -12.33 -6.61 7.13
C LEU A 87 -10.99 -5.96 7.52
N VAL A 88 -10.75 -5.72 8.81
CA VAL A 88 -9.44 -5.20 9.26
C VAL A 88 -8.33 -6.22 9.01
N ALA A 89 -8.60 -7.53 9.18
CA ALA A 89 -7.63 -8.57 8.89
C ALA A 89 -7.29 -8.65 7.40
N LEU A 90 -8.28 -8.51 6.50
CA LEU A 90 -8.07 -8.42 5.07
C LEU A 90 -7.28 -7.16 4.69
N SER A 91 -7.59 -6.00 5.29
CA SER A 91 -6.81 -4.78 5.11
C SER A 91 -5.32 -4.99 5.45
N LEU A 92 -5.04 -5.63 6.58
CA LEU A 92 -3.68 -5.97 6.98
C LEU A 92 -3.03 -6.99 6.02
N LEU A 93 -3.80 -7.97 5.53
CA LEU A 93 -3.30 -8.95 4.57
C LEU A 93 -2.87 -8.30 3.25
N MET A 94 -3.65 -7.33 2.74
CA MET A 94 -3.25 -6.57 1.54
C MET A 94 -1.94 -5.81 1.76
N LEU A 95 -1.76 -5.20 2.93
CA LEU A 95 -0.49 -4.55 3.26
C LEU A 95 0.68 -5.54 3.33
N ILE A 96 0.47 -6.72 3.92
CA ILE A 96 1.49 -7.77 3.97
C ILE A 96 1.84 -8.26 2.57
N SER A 97 0.85 -8.40 1.69
CA SER A 97 1.04 -8.72 0.27
C SER A 97 1.87 -7.65 -0.45
N ASP A 98 1.57 -6.36 -0.27
CA ASP A 98 2.38 -5.26 -0.83
C ASP A 98 3.82 -5.31 -0.30
N ILE A 99 4.02 -5.51 1.00
CA ILE A 99 5.36 -5.65 1.60
C ILE A 99 6.10 -6.84 1.00
N PHE A 100 5.42 -7.97 0.79
CA PHE A 100 6.01 -9.13 0.15
C PHE A 100 6.46 -8.83 -1.29
N LEU A 101 5.63 -8.14 -2.08
CA LEU A 101 6.00 -7.67 -3.42
C LEU A 101 7.18 -6.68 -3.37
N VAL A 102 7.23 -5.82 -2.36
CA VAL A 102 8.36 -4.89 -2.17
C VAL A 102 9.65 -5.66 -1.98
N LEU A 103 9.68 -6.62 -1.05
CA LEU A 103 10.90 -7.33 -0.68
C LEU A 103 11.35 -8.32 -1.76
N THR A 104 10.41 -9.00 -2.43
CA THR A 104 10.73 -10.08 -3.38
C THR A 104 10.87 -9.64 -4.82
N LYS A 105 10.24 -8.52 -5.21
CA LYS A 105 10.24 -8.02 -6.59
C LYS A 105 10.80 -6.62 -6.68
N ASN A 106 10.22 -5.67 -5.94
CA ASN A 106 10.54 -4.26 -6.12
C ASN A 106 11.98 -3.90 -5.72
N GLN A 107 12.43 -4.33 -4.55
CA GLN A 107 13.79 -4.03 -4.08
C GLN A 107 14.87 -4.60 -5.01
N PRO A 108 14.81 -5.89 -5.41
CA PRO A 108 15.75 -6.42 -6.40
C PRO A 108 15.77 -5.62 -7.72
N ILE A 109 14.60 -5.23 -8.23
CA ILE A 109 14.49 -4.40 -9.43
C ILE A 109 15.12 -3.01 -9.20
N ASN A 110 14.86 -2.39 -8.06
CA ASN A 110 15.43 -1.09 -7.70
C ASN A 110 16.96 -1.13 -7.62
N GLU A 111 17.53 -2.20 -7.08
CA GLU A 111 18.99 -2.38 -7.02
C GLU A 111 19.60 -2.46 -8.43
N LEU A 112 18.99 -3.22 -9.34
CA LEU A 112 19.41 -3.31 -10.73
C LEU A 112 19.30 -1.97 -11.46
N LEU A 113 18.18 -1.24 -11.27
CA LEU A 113 17.98 0.08 -11.87
C LEU A 113 18.96 1.12 -11.32
N ARG A 114 19.30 1.09 -10.03
CA ARG A 114 20.30 1.99 -9.41
C ARG A 114 21.67 1.87 -10.07
N GLY A 115 22.09 0.64 -10.38
CA GLY A 115 23.37 0.33 -11.01
C GLY A 115 23.49 0.73 -12.48
N LEU A 116 22.40 1.15 -13.13
CA LEU A 116 22.42 1.50 -14.56
C LEU A 116 23.19 2.80 -14.83
N ASP A 117 24.17 2.76 -15.73
CA ASP A 117 24.79 3.96 -16.31
C ASP A 117 23.96 4.43 -17.51
N LEU A 118 23.38 5.63 -17.41
CA LEU A 118 22.53 6.22 -18.44
C LEU A 118 23.31 6.70 -19.67
N ASN A 119 24.63 6.81 -19.56
CA ASN A 119 25.51 7.25 -20.66
C ASN A 119 25.92 6.10 -21.59
N GLN A 120 25.58 4.87 -21.25
CA GLN A 120 25.87 3.68 -22.06
C GLN A 120 24.61 3.21 -22.77
N LYS A 121 24.75 2.64 -23.97
CA LYS A 121 23.63 2.05 -24.71
C LYS A 121 23.02 0.94 -23.85
N ALA A 122 21.83 1.18 -23.32
CA ALA A 122 21.16 0.24 -22.44
C ALA A 122 20.90 -1.11 -23.16
N PRO A 123 21.38 -2.23 -22.60
CA PRO A 123 21.01 -3.56 -23.07
C PRO A 123 19.50 -3.77 -23.14
N GLU A 124 19.06 -4.62 -24.09
CA GLU A 124 17.66 -4.99 -24.29
C GLU A 124 17.00 -5.59 -23.03
N SER A 125 17.81 -6.23 -22.17
CA SER A 125 17.39 -6.74 -20.86
C SER A 125 16.82 -5.67 -19.92
N PHE A 126 17.10 -4.38 -20.15
CA PHE A 126 16.56 -3.29 -19.33
C PHE A 126 15.15 -2.84 -19.73
N LEU A 127 14.71 -3.13 -20.96
CA LEU A 127 13.29 -2.96 -21.32
C LEU A 127 12.43 -3.99 -20.56
N ILE A 128 12.92 -5.23 -20.47
CA ILE A 128 12.29 -6.28 -19.66
C ILE A 128 12.23 -5.86 -18.18
N LEU A 129 13.29 -5.25 -17.67
CA LEU A 129 13.32 -4.76 -16.28
C LEU A 129 12.29 -3.65 -16.03
N LYS A 130 12.12 -2.73 -16.98
CA LYS A 130 11.08 -1.70 -16.93
C LYS A 130 9.68 -2.33 -16.89
N GLU A 131 9.40 -3.28 -17.77
CA GLU A 131 8.09 -3.98 -17.80
C GLU A 131 7.80 -4.70 -16.47
N GLN A 132 8.79 -5.41 -15.92
CA GLN A 132 8.67 -6.07 -14.62
C GLN A 132 8.42 -5.08 -13.48
N ALA A 133 9.08 -3.91 -13.51
CA ALA A 133 8.87 -2.85 -12.53
C ALA A 133 7.43 -2.33 -12.58
N LEU A 134 6.92 -2.06 -13.80
CA LEU A 134 5.57 -1.56 -14.02
C LEU A 134 4.52 -2.59 -13.57
N GLN A 135 4.65 -3.85 -13.98
CA GLN A 135 3.75 -4.92 -13.56
C GLN A 135 3.73 -5.10 -12.03
N THR A 136 4.89 -5.05 -11.40
CA THR A 136 4.99 -5.10 -9.94
C THR A 136 4.23 -3.94 -9.31
N PHE A 137 4.39 -2.72 -9.81
CA PHE A 137 3.67 -1.56 -9.28
C PHE A 137 2.16 -1.58 -9.55
N TYR A 138 1.69 -2.17 -10.65
CA TYR A 138 0.25 -2.38 -10.86
C TYR A 138 -0.35 -3.25 -9.74
N LEU A 139 0.27 -4.39 -9.46
CA LEU A 139 -0.18 -5.30 -8.39
C LEU A 139 -0.14 -4.62 -7.01
N ARG A 140 0.96 -3.92 -6.72
CA ARG A 140 1.10 -3.15 -5.48
C ARG A 140 0.05 -2.06 -5.34
N SER A 141 -0.30 -1.39 -6.44
CA SER A 141 -1.34 -0.34 -6.42
C SER A 141 -2.70 -0.91 -6.07
N ILE A 142 -3.03 -2.11 -6.55
CA ILE A 142 -4.26 -2.83 -6.18
C ILE A 142 -4.26 -3.13 -4.68
N ASP A 143 -3.17 -3.71 -4.15
CA ASP A 143 -3.05 -4.02 -2.72
C ASP A 143 -3.19 -2.77 -1.84
N MET A 144 -2.54 -1.66 -2.22
CA MET A 144 -2.64 -0.39 -1.51
C MET A 144 -4.07 0.17 -1.48
N ILE A 145 -4.78 0.12 -2.61
CA ILE A 145 -6.18 0.59 -2.70
C ILE A 145 -7.10 -0.32 -1.88
N LEU A 146 -6.97 -1.65 -2.04
CA LEU A 146 -7.79 -2.61 -1.30
C LEU A 146 -7.55 -2.53 0.20
N CYS A 147 -6.31 -2.28 0.64
CA CYS A 147 -5.98 -2.06 2.04
C CYS A 147 -6.86 -0.94 2.65
N ASN A 148 -7.01 0.19 1.96
CA ASN A 148 -7.86 1.28 2.42
C ASN A 148 -9.35 0.96 2.31
N VAL A 149 -9.79 0.36 1.20
CA VAL A 149 -11.20 -0.02 0.99
C VAL A 149 -11.69 -0.90 2.14
N PHE A 150 -10.94 -1.94 2.50
CA PHE A 150 -11.32 -2.81 3.61
C PHE A 150 -11.32 -2.09 4.97
N MET A 151 -10.38 -1.18 5.22
CA MET A 151 -10.34 -0.38 6.45
C MET A 151 -11.55 0.56 6.57
N VAL A 152 -11.93 1.23 5.47
CA VAL A 152 -13.09 2.13 5.40
C VAL A 152 -14.39 1.35 5.60
N LEU A 153 -14.53 0.20 4.92
CA LEU A 153 -15.70 -0.67 5.10
C LEU A 153 -15.81 -1.18 6.54
N ALA A 154 -14.70 -1.57 7.17
CA ALA A 154 -14.69 -2.01 8.56
C ALA A 154 -15.23 -0.92 9.50
N TYR A 155 -14.81 0.33 9.29
CA TYR A 155 -15.30 1.47 10.07
C TYR A 155 -16.80 1.70 9.90
N PHE A 156 -17.32 1.72 8.65
CA PHE A 156 -18.75 1.93 8.43
C PHE A 156 -19.61 0.82 9.03
N VAL A 157 -19.19 -0.44 8.92
CA VAL A 157 -19.87 -1.57 9.57
C VAL A 157 -19.83 -1.40 11.09
N TYR A 158 -18.69 -1.03 11.65
CA TYR A 158 -18.53 -0.78 13.09
C TYR A 158 -19.48 0.31 13.59
N THR A 159 -19.51 1.47 12.92
CA THR A 159 -20.35 2.60 13.32
C THR A 159 -21.84 2.27 13.22
N ASN A 160 -22.25 1.56 12.16
CA ASN A 160 -23.64 1.15 11.98
C ASN A 160 -24.10 0.19 13.09
N ARG A 161 -23.27 -0.79 13.47
CA ARG A 161 -23.56 -1.69 14.60
C ARG A 161 -23.68 -0.90 15.91
N MET A 162 -22.78 0.04 16.14
CA MET A 162 -22.76 0.87 17.35
C MET A 162 -23.97 1.80 17.47
N GLN A 163 -24.52 2.28 16.35
CA GLN A 163 -25.77 3.06 16.35
C GLN A 163 -26.99 2.18 16.64
N ARG A 164 -27.07 0.99 16.03
CA ARG A 164 -28.17 0.03 16.28
C ARG A 164 -28.23 -0.45 17.73
N SER A 165 -27.09 -0.54 18.42
CA SER A 165 -27.07 -0.94 19.84
C SER A 165 -27.58 0.14 20.81
N LYS A 166 -27.79 1.38 20.35
CA LYS A 166 -28.26 2.49 21.19
C LYS A 166 -29.76 2.76 21.08
N ASN A 167 -30.40 2.21 20.05
CA ASN A 167 -31.85 2.29 19.81
C ASN A 167 -32.51 1.01 20.32
#